data_AF-A0A355AQ00-F1
#
_entry.id   AF-A0A355AQ00-F1
#
_cell.length_a   1.000
_cell.length_b   1.000
_cell.length_c   1.000
_cell.angle_alpha   90.00
_cell.angle_beta   90.00
_cell.angle_gamma   90.00
#
_symmetry.space_group_name_H-M   'P 1'
#
loop_
_entity.id
_entity.type
_entity.pdbx_description
1 polymer ?
#
loop_
_entity_poly.entity_id
_entity_poly.type
_entity_poly.pdbx_seq_one_letter_code
_entity_poly.pdbx_strand_id
1 'polypeptide(L)'
;PMQEPGLALAELERVADHPAIRGVYMATRIRERELSDPAFFDVYERIEDLGLTIFLHPVTVVDPDRLTRFYLTNFIGNPTESAIAASHLIFGEVLDRFPQLSICLPHAGGSFPFLIGRISHGWSVRQECQHLERSPQEYLRRFHYDTITHSRPALEYLLQLVGADRVVMGSDFCFDMSYEQPVKVVVEHPHLDEKERDLVLGGNARRLLQLDKR
;
A
#
# COMPACT_ATOMS: atom_id res chain seq x y z
N PRO A 1 -14.57 4.70 -10.62
CA PRO A 1 -14.13 6.08 -11.00
C PRO A 1 -14.14 6.99 -9.77
N MET A 2 -13.05 6.98 -8.99
CA MET A 2 -13.02 7.58 -7.65
C MET A 2 -13.31 9.09 -7.62
N GLN A 3 -13.11 9.81 -8.72
CA GLN A 3 -13.45 11.22 -8.83
C GLN A 3 -14.96 11.51 -8.69
N GLU A 4 -15.80 10.49 -8.90
CA GLU A 4 -17.25 10.50 -8.70
C GLU A 4 -17.63 9.28 -7.82
N PRO A 5 -17.62 9.40 -6.48
CA PRO A 5 -17.74 8.25 -5.57
C PRO A 5 -18.99 7.39 -5.80
N GLY A 6 -20.13 8.01 -6.15
CA GLY A 6 -21.35 7.26 -6.50
C GLY A 6 -21.19 6.36 -7.74
N LEU A 7 -20.39 6.79 -8.73
CA LEU A 7 -20.06 5.95 -9.88
C LEU A 7 -18.98 4.90 -9.53
N ALA A 8 -18.12 5.17 -8.56
CA ALA A 8 -17.20 4.15 -8.04
C ALA A 8 -17.96 3.03 -7.33
N LEU A 9 -18.96 3.35 -6.51
CA LEU A 9 -19.87 2.38 -5.90
C LEU A 9 -20.61 1.55 -6.95
N ALA A 10 -21.23 2.20 -7.94
CA ALA A 10 -21.93 1.48 -9.01
C ALA A 10 -21.01 0.53 -9.78
N GLU A 11 -19.74 0.91 -9.97
CA GLU A 11 -18.75 0.03 -10.61
C GLU A 11 -18.37 -1.17 -9.71
N LEU A 12 -18.24 -0.96 -8.40
CA LEU A 12 -18.03 -2.06 -7.45
C LEU A 12 -19.18 -3.06 -7.48
N GLU A 13 -20.43 -2.59 -7.52
CA GLU A 13 -21.60 -3.48 -7.66
C GLU A 13 -21.58 -4.25 -8.98
N ARG A 14 -21.22 -3.58 -10.07
CA ARG A 14 -21.15 -4.21 -11.40
C ARG A 14 -20.14 -5.37 -11.43
N VAL A 15 -19.08 -5.30 -10.64
CA VAL A 15 -17.99 -6.28 -10.64
C VAL A 15 -18.00 -7.21 -9.43
N ALA A 16 -18.91 -7.04 -8.47
CA ALA A 16 -18.95 -7.75 -7.20
C ALA A 16 -18.90 -9.28 -7.37
N ASP A 17 -19.68 -9.82 -8.31
CA ASP A 17 -19.76 -11.26 -8.58
C ASP A 17 -18.80 -11.73 -9.69
N HIS A 18 -17.93 -10.85 -10.21
CA HIS A 18 -17.07 -11.21 -11.31
C HIS A 18 -15.92 -12.12 -10.85
N PRO A 19 -15.81 -13.38 -11.33
CA PRO A 19 -14.93 -14.40 -10.73
C PRO A 19 -13.42 -14.11 -10.86
N ALA A 20 -13.07 -13.18 -11.74
CA ALA A 20 -11.68 -12.75 -11.96
C ALA A 20 -11.28 -11.48 -11.18
N ILE A 21 -12.22 -10.77 -10.57
CA ILE A 21 -11.92 -9.54 -9.82
C ILE A 21 -11.54 -9.93 -8.40
N ARG A 22 -10.31 -9.58 -8.01
CA ARG A 22 -9.71 -9.98 -6.72
C ARG A 22 -9.18 -8.80 -5.90
N GLY A 23 -9.29 -7.59 -6.44
CA GLY A 23 -8.85 -6.37 -5.79
C GLY A 23 -9.22 -5.13 -6.59
N VAL A 24 -8.90 -3.98 -6.02
CA VAL A 24 -9.12 -2.66 -6.60
C VAL A 24 -7.77 -1.96 -6.76
N TYR A 25 -7.45 -1.50 -7.96
CA TYR A 25 -6.33 -0.60 -8.19
C TYR A 25 -6.79 0.84 -7.94
N MET A 26 -6.10 1.56 -7.07
CA MET A 26 -6.52 2.90 -6.65
C MET A 26 -5.32 3.86 -6.60
N ALA A 27 -5.52 5.10 -7.07
CA ALA A 27 -4.49 6.12 -7.00
C ALA A 27 -4.26 6.56 -5.54
N THR A 28 -3.04 7.00 -5.21
CA THR A 28 -2.68 7.56 -3.89
C THR A 28 -3.36 8.88 -3.57
N ARG A 29 -3.86 9.59 -4.58
CA ARG A 29 -4.60 10.86 -4.48
C ARG A 29 -5.63 10.94 -5.60
N ILE A 30 -6.82 11.44 -5.32
CA ILE A 30 -7.92 11.52 -6.29
C ILE A 30 -8.17 12.98 -6.66
N ARG A 31 -7.58 13.43 -7.77
CA ARG A 31 -7.55 14.86 -8.15
C ARG A 31 -6.97 15.68 -6.98
N GLU A 32 -7.78 16.55 -6.38
CA GLU A 32 -7.38 17.40 -5.26
C GLU A 32 -7.75 16.84 -3.88
N ARG A 33 -8.31 15.63 -3.82
CA ARG A 33 -8.76 14.99 -2.58
C ARG A 33 -7.79 13.91 -2.12
N GLU A 34 -7.50 13.95 -0.84
CA GLU A 34 -6.72 12.92 -0.16
C GLU A 34 -7.59 11.70 0.17
N LEU A 35 -6.98 10.54 0.38
CA LEU A 35 -7.70 9.29 0.66
C LEU A 35 -8.49 9.31 1.98
N SER A 36 -8.23 10.29 2.86
CA SER A 36 -9.01 10.52 4.07
C SER A 36 -10.28 11.35 3.85
N ASP A 37 -10.57 11.80 2.63
CA ASP A 37 -11.79 12.57 2.34
C ASP A 37 -13.05 11.71 2.60
N PRO A 38 -13.99 12.17 3.46
CA PRO A 38 -15.21 11.43 3.77
C PRO A 38 -16.06 11.06 2.56
N ALA A 39 -15.91 11.76 1.44
CA ALA A 39 -16.60 11.41 0.20
C ALA A 39 -16.25 10.00 -0.33
N PHE A 40 -15.18 9.38 0.17
CA PHE A 40 -14.77 8.03 -0.21
C PHE A 40 -15.21 6.94 0.78
N PHE A 41 -15.82 7.29 1.91
CA PHE A 41 -16.10 6.33 2.98
C PHE A 41 -17.06 5.23 2.56
N ASP A 42 -18.14 5.54 1.86
CA ASP A 42 -19.07 4.53 1.34
C ASP A 42 -18.35 3.57 0.36
N VAL A 43 -17.39 4.09 -0.42
CA VAL A 43 -16.59 3.27 -1.34
C VAL A 43 -15.69 2.31 -0.55
N TYR A 44 -15.04 2.79 0.52
CA TYR A 44 -14.21 1.94 1.38
C TYR A 44 -15.05 0.87 2.10
N GLU A 45 -16.22 1.24 2.63
CA GLU A 45 -17.17 0.30 3.24
C GLU A 45 -17.50 -0.82 2.25
N ARG A 46 -17.83 -0.46 1.00
CA ARG A 46 -18.19 -1.46 0.00
C ARG A 46 -17.01 -2.34 -0.42
N ILE A 47 -15.80 -1.79 -0.53
CA ILE A 47 -14.59 -2.58 -0.81
C ILE A 47 -14.32 -3.57 0.32
N GLU A 48 -14.49 -3.13 1.56
CA GLU A 48 -14.34 -3.96 2.76
C GLU A 48 -15.37 -5.10 2.79
N ASP A 49 -16.65 -4.81 2.53
CA ASP A 49 -17.73 -5.80 2.46
C ASP A 49 -17.47 -6.89 1.41
N LEU A 50 -16.92 -6.50 0.26
CA LEU A 50 -16.53 -7.43 -0.81
C LEU A 50 -15.24 -8.20 -0.49
N GLY A 51 -14.51 -7.79 0.55
CA GLY A 51 -13.21 -8.36 0.91
C GLY A 51 -12.15 -8.16 -0.17
N LEU A 52 -12.28 -7.10 -1.00
CA LEU A 52 -11.33 -6.81 -2.07
C LEU A 52 -10.11 -6.08 -1.51
N THR A 53 -8.91 -6.53 -1.87
CA THR A 53 -7.67 -5.83 -1.50
C THR A 53 -7.51 -4.58 -2.37
N ILE A 54 -7.20 -3.44 -1.77
CA ILE A 54 -6.79 -2.23 -2.48
C ILE A 54 -5.29 -2.32 -2.76
N PHE A 55 -4.90 -2.25 -4.04
CA PHE A 55 -3.52 -1.98 -4.44
C PHE A 55 -3.40 -0.49 -4.75
N LEU A 56 -2.70 0.25 -3.89
CA LEU A 56 -2.45 1.67 -4.13
C LEU A 56 -1.37 1.86 -5.17
N HIS A 57 -1.42 2.96 -5.91
CA HIS A 57 -0.32 3.34 -6.78
C HIS A 57 -0.26 4.86 -7.01
N PRO A 58 0.92 5.48 -6.96
CA PRO A 58 1.09 6.88 -7.33
C PRO A 58 0.69 7.14 -8.79
N VAL A 59 -0.20 8.10 -9.02
CA VAL A 59 -0.56 8.59 -10.37
C VAL A 59 -0.12 10.03 -10.56
N THR A 60 -0.28 10.83 -9.50
CA THR A 60 0.28 12.17 -9.34
C THR A 60 1.22 12.15 -8.15
N VAL A 61 2.19 13.06 -8.12
CA VAL A 61 3.13 13.19 -7.01
C VAL A 61 3.10 14.61 -6.47
N VAL A 62 3.49 14.77 -5.21
CA VAL A 62 3.72 16.09 -4.61
C VAL A 62 4.70 16.93 -5.45
N ASP A 63 4.29 18.16 -5.74
CA ASP A 63 5.11 19.19 -6.41
C ASP A 63 5.79 18.71 -7.72
N PRO A 64 4.99 18.28 -8.72
CA PRO A 64 5.50 17.58 -9.90
C PRO A 64 6.41 18.47 -10.75
N ASP A 65 6.21 19.78 -10.75
CA ASP A 65 7.00 20.74 -11.53
C ASP A 65 8.49 20.70 -11.16
N ARG A 66 8.81 20.47 -9.88
CA ARG A 66 10.20 20.32 -9.40
C ARG A 66 10.84 18.99 -9.78
N LEU A 67 10.04 18.00 -10.16
CA LEU A 67 10.48 16.62 -10.39
C LEU A 67 10.58 16.25 -11.88
N THR A 68 10.34 17.21 -12.78
CA THR A 68 10.33 17.04 -14.24
C THR A 68 11.67 16.61 -14.85
N ARG A 69 12.79 16.73 -14.13
CA ARG A 69 14.13 16.37 -14.61
C ARG A 69 14.62 15.07 -13.98
N PHE A 70 15.51 14.37 -14.68
CA PHE A 70 16.24 13.19 -14.19
C PHE A 70 15.36 12.04 -13.67
N TYR A 71 14.13 11.93 -14.16
CA TYR A 71 13.16 10.92 -13.73
C TYR A 71 12.83 10.97 -12.23
N LEU A 72 13.00 12.15 -11.61
CA LEU A 72 12.76 12.35 -10.17
C LEU A 72 11.30 12.14 -9.76
N THR A 73 10.35 12.27 -10.69
CA THR A 73 8.95 11.87 -10.45
C THR A 73 8.88 10.40 -10.02
N ASN A 74 9.61 9.50 -10.68
CA ASN A 74 9.65 8.09 -10.32
C ASN A 74 10.53 7.84 -9.08
N PHE A 75 11.76 8.37 -9.07
CA PHE A 75 12.73 8.07 -8.01
C PHE A 75 12.37 8.65 -6.63
N ILE A 76 11.75 9.81 -6.59
CA ILE A 76 11.46 10.56 -5.35
C ILE A 76 9.96 10.78 -5.19
N GLY A 77 9.28 11.19 -6.26
CA GLY A 77 7.85 11.50 -6.22
C GLY A 77 7.01 10.30 -5.81
N ASN A 78 7.09 9.20 -6.55
CA ASN A 78 6.28 8.00 -6.31
C ASN A 78 6.46 7.44 -4.88
N PRO A 79 7.69 7.21 -4.36
CA PRO A 79 7.87 6.75 -2.98
C PRO A 79 7.35 7.72 -1.92
N THR A 80 7.50 9.03 -2.15
CA THR A 80 7.02 10.06 -1.22
C THR A 80 5.50 10.11 -1.20
N GLU A 81 4.87 9.97 -2.37
CA GLU A 81 3.42 9.97 -2.51
C GLU A 81 2.79 8.78 -1.79
N SER A 82 3.37 7.58 -1.88
CA SER A 82 2.92 6.42 -1.09
C SER A 82 2.93 6.70 0.42
N ALA A 83 3.92 7.46 0.91
CA ALA A 83 4.01 7.84 2.31
C ALA A 83 2.97 8.88 2.73
N ILE A 84 2.65 9.83 1.85
CA ILE A 84 1.57 10.79 2.05
C ILE A 84 0.23 10.04 2.14
N ALA A 85 -0.07 9.16 1.19
CA ALA A 85 -1.30 8.39 1.17
C ALA A 85 -1.47 7.49 2.40
N ALA A 86 -0.43 6.74 2.78
CA ALA A 86 -0.45 5.91 3.99
C ALA A 86 -0.69 6.76 5.25
N SER A 87 -0.08 7.95 5.33
CA SER A 87 -0.28 8.87 6.44
C SER A 87 -1.71 9.40 6.49
N HIS A 88 -2.33 9.75 5.35
CA HIS A 88 -3.73 10.16 5.30
C HIS A 88 -4.68 9.04 5.73
N LEU A 89 -4.43 7.80 5.33
CA LEU A 89 -5.24 6.65 5.74
C LEU A 89 -5.18 6.39 7.26
N ILE A 90 -4.04 6.66 7.89
CA ILE A 90 -3.86 6.55 9.34
C ILE A 90 -4.48 7.75 10.06
N PHE A 91 -3.97 8.96 9.81
CA PHE A 91 -4.37 10.16 10.55
C PHE A 91 -5.79 10.63 10.23
N GLY A 92 -6.35 10.21 9.09
CA GLY A 92 -7.75 10.37 8.75
C GLY A 92 -8.66 9.27 9.29
N GLU A 93 -8.14 8.37 10.14
CA GLU A 93 -8.86 7.28 10.80
C GLU A 93 -9.56 6.30 9.85
N VAL A 94 -9.18 6.28 8.56
CA VAL A 94 -9.80 5.39 7.56
C VAL A 94 -9.57 3.93 7.96
N LEU A 95 -8.36 3.60 8.39
CA LEU A 95 -8.02 2.25 8.83
C LEU A 95 -8.73 1.84 10.13
N ASP A 96 -9.12 2.78 10.97
CA ASP A 96 -9.86 2.48 12.21
C ASP A 96 -11.36 2.37 11.95
N ARG A 97 -11.89 3.18 11.03
CA ARG A 97 -13.26 3.09 10.55
C ARG A 97 -13.53 1.80 9.79
N PHE A 98 -12.57 1.35 8.97
CA PHE A 98 -12.65 0.15 8.15
C PHE A 98 -11.55 -0.84 8.59
N PRO A 99 -11.77 -1.59 9.69
CA PRO A 99 -10.74 -2.42 10.31
C PRO A 99 -10.33 -3.65 9.48
N GLN A 100 -11.19 -4.12 8.58
CA GLN A 100 -10.99 -5.29 7.71
C GLN A 100 -10.49 -4.92 6.31
N LEU A 101 -10.49 -3.63 5.98
CA LEU A 101 -9.94 -3.13 4.72
C LEU A 101 -8.47 -3.56 4.57
N SER A 102 -8.17 -4.23 3.46
CA SER A 102 -6.84 -4.72 3.12
C SER A 102 -6.21 -3.79 2.09
N ILE A 103 -5.05 -3.22 2.40
CA ILE A 103 -4.36 -2.26 1.52
C ILE A 103 -2.91 -2.70 1.30
N CYS A 104 -2.49 -2.77 0.05
CA CYS A 104 -1.12 -3.01 -0.38
C CYS A 104 -0.49 -1.72 -0.88
N LEU A 105 0.66 -1.35 -0.30
CA LEU A 105 1.48 -0.24 -0.73
C LEU A 105 2.59 -0.75 -1.66
N PRO A 106 2.72 -0.19 -2.88
CA PRO A 106 3.72 -0.64 -3.83
C PRO A 106 5.10 -0.10 -3.47
N HIS A 107 6.13 -0.60 -4.14
CA HIS A 107 7.51 -0.16 -3.98
C HIS A 107 7.98 -0.24 -2.52
N ALA A 108 7.66 -1.37 -1.87
CA ALA A 108 7.91 -1.61 -0.45
C ALA A 108 7.33 -0.53 0.49
N GLY A 109 6.26 0.15 0.08
CA GLY A 109 5.67 1.26 0.85
C GLY A 109 6.31 2.63 0.58
N GLY A 110 7.20 2.72 -0.41
CA GLY A 110 7.93 3.94 -0.72
C GLY A 110 8.79 4.41 0.45
N SER A 111 8.70 5.68 0.81
CA SER A 111 9.44 6.22 1.96
C SER A 111 8.72 6.02 3.31
N PHE A 112 7.51 5.44 3.32
CA PHE A 112 6.69 5.32 4.54
C PHE A 112 7.36 4.49 5.64
N PRO A 113 7.85 3.25 5.40
CA PRO A 113 8.43 2.45 6.48
C PRO A 113 9.68 3.11 7.07
N PHE A 114 10.48 3.77 6.23
CA PHE A 114 11.67 4.50 6.69
C PHE A 114 11.33 5.71 7.56
N LEU A 115 10.24 6.42 7.24
CA LEU A 115 9.80 7.61 7.97
C LEU A 115 9.00 7.30 9.24
N ILE A 116 8.68 6.03 9.52
CA ILE A 116 7.76 5.67 10.61
C ILE A 116 8.19 6.18 11.99
N GLY A 117 9.50 6.18 12.27
CA GLY A 117 10.04 6.70 13.53
C GLY A 117 9.79 8.21 13.68
N ARG A 118 9.95 8.97 12.59
CA ARG A 118 9.65 10.41 12.55
C ARG A 118 8.15 10.66 12.72
N ILE A 119 7.32 9.89 12.03
CA ILE A 119 5.86 10.03 12.08
C ILE A 119 5.35 9.73 13.50
N SER A 120 5.85 8.65 14.12
CA SER A 120 5.45 8.24 15.48
C SER A 120 5.91 9.25 16.54
N HIS A 121 7.12 9.80 16.41
CA HIS A 121 7.56 10.88 17.28
C HIS A 121 6.71 12.14 17.10
N GLY A 122 6.38 12.50 15.85
CA GLY A 122 5.47 13.60 15.54
C GLY A 122 4.11 13.42 16.21
N TRP A 123 3.51 12.23 16.08
CA TRP A 123 2.26 11.89 16.76
C TRP A 123 2.36 12.11 18.27
N SER A 124 3.46 11.71 18.94
CA SER A 124 3.57 11.84 20.40
C SER A 124 3.79 13.27 20.92
N VAL A 125 4.16 14.23 20.06
CA VAL A 125 4.48 15.61 20.49
C VAL A 125 3.56 16.68 19.89
N ARG A 126 2.66 16.31 18.98
CA ARG A 126 1.74 17.22 18.30
C ARG A 126 0.32 17.00 18.81
N GLN A 127 -0.33 18.09 19.25
CA GLN A 127 -1.67 18.03 19.84
C GLN A 127 -2.73 17.63 18.79
N GLU A 128 -2.56 18.09 17.56
CA GLU A 128 -3.43 17.79 16.43
C GLU A 128 -3.40 16.32 15.98
N CYS A 129 -2.50 15.51 16.52
CA CYS A 129 -2.40 14.07 16.24
C CYS A 129 -2.98 13.20 17.36
N GLN A 130 -3.38 13.79 18.51
CA GLN A 130 -3.78 13.04 19.72
C GLN A 130 -5.18 12.42 19.63
N HIS A 131 -5.91 12.62 18.53
CA HIS A 131 -7.15 11.88 18.27
C HIS A 131 -6.89 10.42 17.92
N LEU A 132 -5.71 10.10 17.39
CA LEU A 132 -5.33 8.73 17.07
C LEU A 132 -4.91 7.98 18.33
N GLU A 133 -5.68 6.96 18.72
CA GLU A 133 -5.45 6.19 19.95
C GLU A 133 -4.19 5.30 19.89
N ARG A 134 -3.85 4.79 18.70
CA ARG A 134 -2.73 3.88 18.48
C ARG A 134 -1.54 4.63 17.88
N SER A 135 -0.34 4.20 18.20
CA SER A 135 0.86 4.77 17.56
C SER A 135 0.84 4.48 16.06
N PRO A 136 1.23 5.43 15.18
CA PRO A 136 1.40 5.18 13.75
C PRO A 136 2.23 3.92 13.45
N GLN A 137 3.20 3.58 14.31
CA GLN A 137 3.99 2.35 14.19
C GLN A 137 3.14 1.08 14.23
N GLU A 138 2.06 1.05 15.01
CA GLU A 138 1.14 -0.10 15.10
C GLU A 138 0.36 -0.31 13.80
N TYR A 139 0.19 0.74 12.98
CA TYR A 139 -0.46 0.65 11.68
C TYR A 139 0.45 0.10 10.59
N LEU A 140 1.77 -0.01 10.78
CA LEU A 140 2.66 -0.58 9.76
C LEU A 140 2.17 -1.96 9.29
N ARG A 141 1.71 -2.79 10.22
CA ARG A 141 1.19 -4.14 9.94
C ARG A 141 -0.29 -4.15 9.48
N ARG A 142 -0.95 -2.99 9.40
CA ARG A 142 -2.26 -2.83 8.74
C ARG A 142 -2.15 -2.77 7.22
N PHE A 143 -0.96 -2.50 6.70
CA PHE A 143 -0.66 -2.57 5.27
C PHE A 143 0.02 -3.87 4.88
N HIS A 144 -0.04 -4.15 3.59
CA HIS A 144 0.80 -5.10 2.87
C HIS A 144 1.78 -4.33 1.97
N TYR A 145 2.86 -4.98 1.59
CA TYR A 145 3.95 -4.35 0.86
C TYR A 145 4.48 -5.30 -0.21
N ASP A 146 4.96 -4.78 -1.33
CA ASP A 146 5.71 -5.60 -2.27
C ASP A 146 7.22 -5.66 -1.94
N THR A 147 7.96 -6.49 -2.67
CA THR A 147 9.41 -6.65 -2.54
C THR A 147 10.22 -5.58 -3.29
N ILE A 148 9.60 -4.57 -3.90
CA ILE A 148 10.25 -3.67 -4.86
C ILE A 148 10.99 -2.55 -4.13
N THR A 149 12.24 -2.83 -3.76
CA THR A 149 13.13 -1.88 -3.06
C THR A 149 14.38 -1.51 -3.85
N HIS A 150 14.73 -2.29 -4.86
CA HIS A 150 16.04 -2.32 -5.54
C HIS A 150 17.25 -2.42 -4.60
N SER A 151 17.03 -2.85 -3.36
CA SER A 151 18.04 -2.82 -2.30
C SER A 151 17.76 -3.91 -1.27
N ARG A 152 18.67 -4.87 -1.16
CA ARG A 152 18.58 -5.95 -0.17
C ARG A 152 18.53 -5.42 1.27
N PRO A 153 19.38 -4.47 1.71
CA PRO A 153 19.25 -3.88 3.05
C PRO A 153 17.90 -3.19 3.31
N ALA A 154 17.29 -2.57 2.30
CA ALA A 154 15.99 -1.94 2.45
C ALA A 154 14.86 -2.96 2.59
N LEU A 155 14.92 -4.07 1.82
CA LEU A 155 13.96 -5.16 1.94
C LEU A 155 14.08 -5.85 3.30
N GLU A 156 15.31 -6.10 3.76
CA GLU A 156 15.58 -6.61 5.11
C GLU A 156 14.99 -5.71 6.19
N TYR A 157 15.17 -4.40 6.09
CA TYR A 157 14.60 -3.45 7.04
C TYR A 157 13.06 -3.51 7.05
N LEU A 158 12.42 -3.57 5.88
CA LEU A 158 10.98 -3.75 5.79
C LEU A 158 10.55 -5.06 6.47
N LEU A 159 11.20 -6.18 6.14
CA LEU A 159 10.89 -7.49 6.73
C LEU A 159 11.01 -7.48 8.26
N GLN A 160 12.01 -6.81 8.82
CA GLN A 160 12.15 -6.65 10.27
C GLN A 160 11.03 -5.82 10.90
N LEU A 161 10.53 -4.80 10.19
CA LEU A 161 9.44 -3.96 10.66
C LEU A 161 8.08 -4.65 10.62
N VAL A 162 7.79 -5.35 9.51
CA VAL A 162 6.42 -5.80 9.22
C VAL A 162 6.26 -7.31 9.15
N GLY A 163 7.34 -8.08 9.21
CA GLY A 163 7.32 -9.54 9.09
C GLY A 163 7.04 -10.02 7.66
N ALA A 164 7.52 -11.23 7.35
CA ALA A 164 7.30 -11.85 6.04
C ALA A 164 5.82 -12.06 5.70
N ASP A 165 4.92 -12.17 6.68
CA ASP A 165 3.47 -12.33 6.49
C ASP A 165 2.75 -11.10 5.89
N ARG A 166 3.46 -9.96 5.83
CA ARG A 166 2.95 -8.70 5.24
C ARG A 166 3.58 -8.34 3.91
N VAL A 167 4.55 -9.11 3.43
CA VAL A 167 5.26 -8.83 2.18
C VAL A 167 4.83 -9.81 1.07
N VAL A 168 4.55 -9.28 -0.11
CA VAL A 168 4.25 -10.05 -1.34
C VAL A 168 5.34 -9.83 -2.37
N MET A 169 5.66 -10.85 -3.17
CA MET A 169 6.57 -10.66 -4.31
C MET A 169 5.92 -9.75 -5.35
N GLY A 170 6.66 -8.72 -5.78
CA GLY A 170 6.28 -7.81 -6.86
C GLY A 170 7.41 -7.65 -7.88
N SER A 171 7.05 -7.32 -9.12
CA SER A 171 8.02 -7.08 -10.20
C SER A 171 7.94 -5.71 -10.84
N ASP A 172 6.79 -5.03 -10.77
CA ASP A 172 6.49 -3.81 -11.53
C ASP A 172 6.55 -3.98 -13.06
N PHE A 173 6.38 -5.21 -13.53
CA PHE A 173 6.29 -5.47 -14.97
C PHE A 173 5.06 -4.74 -15.56
N CYS A 174 5.17 -4.03 -16.69
CA CYS A 174 6.24 -4.04 -17.68
C CYS A 174 7.07 -2.74 -17.76
N PHE A 175 7.26 -2.05 -16.64
CA PHE A 175 8.01 -0.78 -16.62
C PHE A 175 9.53 -1.00 -16.64
N ASP A 176 10.28 0.05 -16.99
CA ASP A 176 11.75 0.04 -17.11
C ASP A 176 12.46 -0.21 -15.76
N MET A 177 11.83 0.20 -14.67
CA MET A 177 12.27 -0.03 -13.29
C MET A 177 11.89 -1.42 -12.76
N SER A 178 11.32 -2.30 -13.58
CA SER A 178 10.88 -3.62 -13.12
C SER A 178 12.04 -4.54 -12.72
N TYR A 179 11.76 -5.52 -11.84
CA TYR A 179 12.65 -6.64 -11.65
C TYR A 179 12.50 -7.65 -12.78
N GLU A 180 13.60 -7.95 -13.47
CA GLU A 180 13.66 -9.06 -14.44
C GLU A 180 13.50 -10.43 -13.76
N GLN A 181 14.02 -10.57 -12.54
CA GLN A 181 14.08 -11.85 -11.80
C GLN A 181 13.54 -11.69 -10.37
N PRO A 182 12.25 -11.33 -10.19
CA PRO A 182 11.67 -11.04 -8.87
C PRO A 182 11.73 -12.24 -7.91
N VAL A 183 11.65 -13.47 -8.43
CA VAL A 183 11.77 -14.70 -7.63
C VAL A 183 13.15 -14.79 -6.95
N LYS A 184 14.22 -14.39 -7.64
CA LYS A 184 15.58 -14.43 -7.07
C LYS A 184 15.74 -13.45 -5.91
N VAL A 185 15.07 -12.30 -5.96
CA VAL A 185 15.08 -11.31 -4.86
C VAL A 185 14.65 -11.96 -3.54
N VAL A 186 13.66 -12.86 -3.59
CA VAL A 186 13.13 -13.58 -2.42
C VAL A 186 13.98 -14.81 -2.08
N VAL A 187 14.26 -15.67 -3.05
CA VAL A 187 14.96 -16.96 -2.81
C VAL A 187 16.39 -16.75 -2.32
N GLU A 188 17.08 -15.74 -2.84
CA GLU A 188 18.45 -15.42 -2.44
C GLU A 188 18.50 -14.52 -1.20
N HIS A 189 17.36 -14.23 -0.54
CA HIS A 189 17.34 -13.43 0.68
C HIS A 189 17.89 -14.26 1.87
N PRO A 190 19.02 -13.85 2.49
CA PRO A 190 19.72 -14.69 3.47
C PRO A 190 18.94 -14.90 4.77
N HIS A 191 18.04 -13.99 5.12
CA HIS A 191 17.32 -14.01 6.39
C HIS A 191 15.87 -14.53 6.28
N LEU A 192 15.41 -14.86 5.08
CA LEU A 192 14.13 -15.55 4.93
C LEU A 192 14.36 -17.06 5.02
N ASP A 193 13.67 -17.72 5.96
CA ASP A 193 13.61 -19.18 5.98
C ASP A 193 12.70 -19.73 4.86
N GLU A 194 12.60 -21.06 4.75
CA GLU A 194 11.78 -21.71 3.71
C GLU A 194 10.30 -21.32 3.78
N LYS A 195 9.73 -21.24 5.00
CA LYS A 195 8.32 -20.89 5.19
C LYS A 195 8.07 -19.42 4.85
N GLU A 196 8.97 -18.54 5.26
CA GLU A 196 8.88 -17.12 4.96
C GLU A 196 9.03 -16.84 3.46
N ARG A 197 9.92 -17.58 2.76
CA ARG A 197 10.01 -17.52 1.29
C ARG A 197 8.70 -17.93 0.63
N ASP A 198 8.09 -19.02 1.07
CA ASP A 198 6.80 -19.48 0.50
C ASP A 198 5.68 -18.46 0.71
N LEU A 199 5.64 -17.82 1.88
CA LEU A 199 4.71 -16.72 2.16
C LEU A 199 4.90 -15.57 1.16
N VAL A 200 6.13 -15.09 1.00
CA VAL A 200 6.43 -13.93 0.14
C VAL A 200 6.26 -14.27 -1.35
N LEU A 201 6.71 -15.46 -1.79
CA LEU A 201 6.62 -15.89 -3.20
C LEU A 201 5.18 -16.05 -3.70
N GLY A 202 4.23 -16.36 -2.81
CA GLY A 202 2.84 -16.47 -3.24
C GLY A 202 1.81 -16.76 -2.15
N GLY A 203 2.19 -17.29 -0.98
CA GLY A 203 1.24 -17.59 0.09
C GLY A 203 0.44 -16.36 0.54
N ASN A 204 1.11 -15.21 0.70
CA ASN A 204 0.46 -13.95 1.07
C ASN A 204 -0.43 -13.43 -0.05
N ALA A 205 0.00 -13.49 -1.31
CA ALA A 205 -0.80 -13.06 -2.46
C ALA A 205 -2.06 -13.92 -2.62
N ARG A 206 -1.96 -15.24 -2.43
CA ARG A 206 -3.13 -16.15 -2.44
C ARG A 206 -4.16 -15.78 -1.38
N ARG A 207 -3.71 -15.46 -0.16
CA ARG A 207 -4.58 -15.01 0.94
C ARG A 207 -5.21 -13.65 0.64
N LEU A 208 -4.42 -12.66 0.22
CA LEU A 208 -4.89 -11.29 -0.03
C LEU A 208 -5.88 -11.21 -1.18
N LEU A 209 -5.59 -11.94 -2.26
CA LEU A 209 -6.41 -11.96 -3.47
C LEU A 209 -7.43 -13.11 -3.45
N GLN A 210 -7.59 -13.80 -2.31
CA GLN A 210 -8.55 -14.89 -2.12
C GLN A 210 -8.52 -15.95 -3.23
N LEU A 211 -7.33 -16.32 -3.72
CA LEU A 211 -7.18 -17.16 -4.93
C LEU A 211 -7.62 -18.61 -4.73
N ASP A 212 -7.60 -19.10 -3.48
CA ASP A 212 -8.00 -20.46 -3.14
C ASP A 212 -9.52 -20.58 -2.85
N LYS A 213 -10.24 -19.45 -2.76
CA LYS A 213 -11.70 -19.44 -2.61
C LYS A 213 -12.36 -19.42 -4.00
N ARG A 214 -12.99 -20.55 -4.34
CA ARG A 214 -14.05 -20.68 -5.35
C ARG A 214 -15.12 -21.61 -4.79
#